data_AF-A0A661Z981-F1
#
_entry.id   AF-A0A661Z981-F1
#
_cell.length_a   1.000
_cell.length_b   1.000
_cell.length_c   1.000
_cell.angle_alpha   90.00
_cell.angle_beta   90.00
_cell.angle_gamma   90.00
#
_symmetry.space_group_name_H-M   'P 1'
#
loop_
_entity.id
_entity.type
_entity.pdbx_description
1 polymer ?
#
loop_
_entity_poly.entity_id
_entity_poly.type
_entity_poly.pdbx_seq_one_letter_code
_entity_poly.pdbx_strand_id
1 'polypeptide(L)'
;NKTKKLMTGFIISAEIKTSLKQKVFKLPYSSLTEANNKIGYIYLLIDDKPKKNKIKIIKINDNNILVTGNNLSKYKIVTSINQ
;
A
#
# COMPACT_ATOMS: atom_id res chain seq x y z
N ASN A 1 18.93 35.45 19.91
CA ASN A 1 18.30 34.64 18.84
C ASN A 1 17.09 35.36 18.26
N LYS A 2 17.22 35.94 17.05
CA LYS A 2 16.11 36.60 16.35
C LYS A 2 15.37 35.57 15.48
N THR A 3 14.12 35.29 15.81
CA THR A 3 13.19 34.55 14.96
C THR A 3 12.81 35.43 13.76
N LYS A 4 13.21 35.04 12.54
CA LYS A 4 12.81 35.71 11.30
C LYS A 4 11.32 35.42 11.05
N LYS A 5 10.48 36.46 10.97
CA LYS A 5 9.06 36.33 10.61
C LYS A 5 8.93 36.06 9.09
N LEU A 6 8.08 35.11 8.72
CA LEU A 6 7.69 34.88 7.32
C LEU A 6 6.79 36.04 6.85
N MET A 7 7.00 36.48 5.60
CA MET A 7 6.20 37.56 4.98
C MET A 7 5.11 36.98 4.08
N THR A 8 4.06 37.76 3.83
CA THR A 8 2.97 37.37 2.91
C THR A 8 3.51 37.20 1.48
N GLY A 9 3.08 36.14 0.79
CA GLY A 9 3.57 35.81 -0.56
C GLY A 9 4.82 34.91 -0.59
N PHE A 10 5.32 34.50 0.58
CA PHE A 10 6.44 33.57 0.66
C PHE A 10 6.00 32.14 0.32
N ILE A 11 6.65 31.54 -0.69
CA ILE A 11 6.40 30.15 -1.09
C ILE A 11 7.29 29.25 -0.23
N ILE A 12 6.69 28.25 0.43
CA ILE A 12 7.41 27.27 1.24
C ILE A 12 7.06 25.86 0.78
N SER A 13 8.01 24.94 0.95
CA SER A 13 7.73 23.51 0.85
C SER A 13 7.18 23.03 2.19
N ALA A 14 5.94 22.59 2.20
CA ALA A 14 5.31 22.00 3.38
C ALA A 14 5.41 20.47 3.33
N GLU A 15 6.10 19.87 4.29
CA GLU A 15 6.08 18.42 4.47
C GLU A 15 4.87 18.05 5.33
N ILE A 16 3.86 17.42 4.72
CA ILE A 16 2.72 16.89 5.47
C ILE A 16 3.09 15.51 6.01
N LYS A 17 3.43 15.45 7.29
CA LYS A 17 3.63 14.18 8.00
C LYS A 17 2.28 13.56 8.34
N THR A 18 1.85 12.60 7.53
CA THR A 18 0.65 11.81 7.79
C THR A 18 1.00 10.57 8.61
N SER A 19 0.34 10.40 9.76
CA SER A 19 0.40 9.15 10.52
C SER A 19 -0.64 8.18 9.96
N LEU A 20 -0.20 7.19 9.19
CA LEU A 20 -1.06 6.11 8.74
C LEU A 20 -1.38 5.19 9.93
N LYS A 21 -2.58 5.32 10.50
CA LYS A 21 -3.08 4.43 11.57
C LYS A 21 -3.14 2.96 11.14
N GLN A 22 -3.21 2.68 9.84
CA GLN A 22 -3.22 1.34 9.27
C GLN A 22 -1.93 1.09 8.50
N LYS A 23 -1.29 -0.06 8.76
CA LYS A 23 -0.15 -0.51 7.97
C LYS A 23 -0.58 -0.69 6.51
N VAL A 24 0.11 0.03 5.63
CA VAL A 24 -0.06 -0.06 4.17
C VAL A 24 1.04 -0.94 3.60
N PHE A 25 0.67 -1.83 2.70
CA PHE A 25 1.59 -2.75 2.03
C PHE A 25 1.65 -2.38 0.55
N LYS A 26 2.88 -2.32 0.01
CA LYS A 26 3.13 -2.15 -1.42
C LYS A 26 3.41 -3.53 -2.01
N LEU A 27 2.54 -3.98 -2.91
CA LEU A 27 2.64 -5.28 -3.57
C LEU A 27 2.78 -5.10 -5.08
N PRO A 28 3.45 -6.01 -5.80
CA PRO A 28 3.44 -5.99 -7.25
C PRO A 28 2.02 -6.26 -7.77
N TYR A 29 1.67 -5.66 -8.91
CA TYR A 29 0.35 -5.86 -9.52
C TYR A 29 0.07 -7.34 -9.83
N SER A 30 1.12 -8.13 -10.15
CA SER A 30 1.04 -9.56 -10.43
C SER A 30 0.59 -10.44 -9.25
N SER A 31 0.55 -9.91 -8.02
CA SER A 31 -0.03 -10.60 -6.86
C SER A 31 -1.56 -10.55 -6.82
N LEU A 32 -2.17 -9.63 -7.58
CA LEU A 32 -3.61 -9.40 -7.61
C LEU A 32 -4.29 -10.40 -8.55
N THR A 33 -5.33 -11.07 -8.08
CA THR A 33 -6.05 -12.08 -8.88
C THR A 33 -7.39 -11.58 -9.38
N GLU A 34 -8.20 -11.08 -8.47
CA GLU A 34 -9.49 -10.47 -8.77
C GLU A 34 -9.58 -9.14 -8.04
N ALA A 35 -10.02 -8.09 -8.73
CA ALA A 35 -10.15 -6.78 -8.14
C ALA A 35 -11.34 -6.00 -8.71
N ASN A 36 -11.93 -5.18 -7.83
CA ASN A 36 -12.78 -4.07 -8.19
C ASN A 36 -12.15 -2.77 -7.66
N ASN A 37 -12.82 -1.63 -7.83
CA ASN A 37 -12.27 -0.30 -7.50
C ASN A 37 -11.83 -0.12 -6.03
N LYS A 38 -12.25 -0.97 -5.08
CA LYS A 38 -11.90 -0.81 -3.64
C LYS A 38 -11.42 -2.08 -2.96
N ILE A 39 -11.64 -3.25 -3.56
CA ILE A 39 -11.39 -4.56 -2.96
C ILE A 39 -10.64 -5.43 -3.96
N GLY A 40 -9.62 -6.11 -3.47
CA GLY A 40 -8.85 -7.09 -4.24
C GLY A 40 -8.73 -8.41 -3.51
N TYR A 41 -8.23 -9.42 -4.23
CA TYR A 41 -7.84 -10.70 -3.67
C TYR A 41 -6.39 -11.00 -4.03
N ILE A 42 -5.68 -11.58 -3.06
CA ILE A 42 -4.32 -12.10 -3.22
C ILE A 42 -4.24 -13.51 -2.66
N TYR A 43 -3.21 -14.26 -3.00
CA TYR A 43 -2.91 -15.53 -2.33
C TYR A 43 -1.80 -15.35 -1.30
N LEU A 44 -2.06 -15.80 -0.08
CA LEU A 44 -1.07 -15.90 1.00
C LEU A 44 -0.66 -17.36 1.16
N LEU A 45 0.63 -17.63 1.33
CA LEU A 45 1.11 -18.95 1.72
C LEU A 45 0.93 -19.13 3.22
N ILE A 46 0.00 -20.01 3.61
CA ILE A 46 -0.31 -20.38 4.98
C ILE A 46 -0.16 -21.90 5.08
N ASP A 47 0.77 -22.37 5.91
CA ASP A 47 1.13 -23.78 6.04
C ASP A 47 1.51 -24.39 4.67
N ASP A 48 2.33 -23.66 3.91
CA ASP A 48 2.77 -23.97 2.53
C ASP A 48 1.65 -24.16 1.50
N LYS A 49 0.41 -23.78 1.83
CA LYS A 49 -0.73 -23.83 0.93
C LYS A 49 -1.20 -22.42 0.56
N PRO A 50 -1.46 -22.12 -0.72
CA PRO A 50 -2.00 -20.84 -1.13
C PRO A 50 -3.45 -20.71 -0.64
N LYS A 51 -3.73 -19.68 0.16
CA LYS A 51 -5.08 -19.32 0.62
C LYS A 51 -5.45 -17.93 0.10
N LYS A 52 -6.62 -17.84 -0.55
CA LYS A 52 -7.15 -16.57 -1.07
C LYS A 52 -7.52 -15.65 0.09
N ASN A 53 -7.02 -14.43 0.08
CA ASN A 53 -7.25 -13.44 1.15
C ASN A 53 -7.76 -12.13 0.54
N LYS A 54 -8.72 -11.52 1.22
CA LYS A 54 -9.36 -10.28 0.80
C LYS A 54 -8.56 -9.09 1.31
N ILE A 55 -8.25 -8.16 0.41
CA ILE A 55 -7.53 -6.92 0.71
C ILE A 55 -8.34 -5.70 0.29
N LYS A 56 -8.07 -4.56 0.92
CA LYS A 56 -8.60 -3.27 0.49
C LYS A 56 -7.54 -2.55 -0.32
N ILE A 57 -7.92 -2.10 -1.51
CA ILE A 57 -7.04 -1.36 -2.40
C ILE A 57 -7.13 0.12 -2.03
N ILE A 58 -5.98 0.74 -1.76
CA ILE A 58 -5.85 2.19 -1.52
C ILE A 58 -5.55 2.88 -2.84
N LYS A 59 -4.59 2.35 -3.60
CA LYS A 59 -4.11 2.95 -4.85
C LYS A 59 -3.50 1.89 -5.76
N ILE A 60 -3.67 2.05 -7.06
CA ILE A 60 -3.00 1.26 -8.09
C ILE A 60 -2.08 2.21 -8.86
N ASN A 61 -0.82 1.80 -9.04
CA ASN A 61 0.17 2.41 -9.91
C ASN A 61 0.60 1.35 -10.95
N ASP A 62 1.29 1.76 -12.01
CA ASP A 62 1.63 0.91 -13.17
C ASP A 62 2.20 -0.47 -12.80
N ASN A 63 3.11 -0.53 -11.82
CA ASN A 63 3.75 -1.79 -11.42
C ASN A 63 3.31 -2.32 -10.04
N ASN A 64 2.54 -1.54 -9.27
CA ASN A 64 2.31 -1.83 -7.86
C ASN A 64 0.91 -1.45 -7.39
N ILE A 65 0.41 -2.19 -6.41
CA ILE A 65 -0.80 -1.87 -5.66
C ILE A 65 -0.44 -1.52 -4.21
N LEU A 66 -1.09 -0.49 -3.68
CA LEU A 66 -1.05 -0.14 -2.27
C LEU A 66 -2.31 -0.67 -1.61
N VAL A 67 -2.14 -1.47 -0.57
CA VAL A 67 -3.24 -2.23 0.03
C VAL A 67 -3.20 -2.20 1.55
N THR A 68 -4.36 -2.38 2.17
CA THR A 68 -4.47 -2.74 3.59
C THR A 68 -5.17 -4.08 3.73
N GLY A 69 -4.80 -4.82 4.77
CA GLY A 69 -5.35 -6.14 5.04
C GLY A 69 -4.77 -6.74 6.31
N ASN A 70 -5.51 -7.68 6.88
CA ASN A 70 -5.08 -8.36 8.10
C ASN A 70 -4.02 -9.40 7.79
N ASN A 71 -3.01 -9.51 8.66
CA ASN A 71 -1.96 -10.55 8.62
C ASN A 71 -1.07 -10.57 7.36
N LEU A 72 -1.08 -9.53 6.53
CA LEU A 72 -0.21 -9.45 5.34
C LEU A 72 1.29 -9.45 5.66
N SER A 73 1.68 -9.02 6.87
CA SER A 73 3.07 -9.05 7.35
C SER A 73 3.53 -10.42 7.84
N LYS A 74 2.60 -11.36 8.08
CA LYS A 74 2.91 -12.66 8.67
C LYS A 74 3.18 -13.75 7.63
N TYR A 75 2.67 -13.56 6.42
CA TYR A 75 2.64 -14.61 5.41
C TYR A 75 3.31 -14.13 4.11
N LYS A 76 3.92 -15.05 3.38
CA LYS A 76 4.46 -14.76 2.04
C LYS A 76 3.31 -14.58 1.06
N ILE A 77 3.47 -13.61 0.18
CA ILE A 77 2.48 -13.30 -0.87
C ILE A 77 2.90 -14.04 -2.13
N VAL A 78 1.96 -14.78 -2.72
CA VAL A 78 2.18 -15.46 -4.00
C VAL A 78 2.08 -14.45 -5.12
N THR A 79 3.04 -14.50 -6.03
CA THR A 79 3.11 -13.66 -7.22
C THR A 79 3.09 -14.55 -8.44
N SER A 80 2.29 -14.21 -9.44
CA SER A 80 2.36 -14.90 -10.73
C SER A 80 3.73 -14.62 -11.36
N ILE A 81 4.58 -15.64 -11.46
CA ILE A 81 5.80 -15.59 -12.27
C ILE A 81 5.35 -15.99 -13.68
N ASN A 82 4.86 -15.04 -14.47
CA ASN A 82 4.70 -15.17 -15.92
C ASN A 82 4.31 -13.80 -16.49
N GLN A 83 5.24 -13.20 -17.23
CA GLN A 83 4.96 -12.27 -18.33
C GLN A 83 5.32 -13.00 -19.61
#